data_AF-A0AAV6SI22-F1
#
_entry.id   AF-A0AAV6SI22-F1
#
_cell.length_a   1.000
_cell.length_b   1.000
_cell.length_c   1.000
_cell.angle_alpha   90.00
_cell.angle_beta   90.00
_cell.angle_gamma   90.00
#
_symmetry.space_group_name_H-M   'P 1'
#
loop_
_entity.id
_entity.type
_entity.pdbx_description
1 polymer ?
#
loop_
_entity_poly.entity_id
_entity_poly.type
_entity_poly.pdbx_seq_one_letter_code
_entity_poly.pdbx_strand_id
1 'polypeptide(L)'
;MGVKRKAAAAILVLLFFLGFLWLQGGLDYHWDSCLKGYNQVDKLHHLSNSSGADGANGSEGPPIQENCPGQNFQVSLLLSHLLAAPAYSTDVLLQPYLSSWDELVKFMEALGPMVGLISKEIETKTSIIRQLALLAEENREAELGADLQSIHSVSTEVGTKKSLGASQHDGAYHSVRSMILVELNRGVVDFDHQTDSGCRTLLRLHRALLWLKLFLEKLAETPEAGRLRSPSELCREAYKTTLANHHTWFVRRAAELAFIAMPERGFFFRLVCTQDQEELNRVLSRVVRAIGEVYNRTQKALEENNMLDLP
;
A
#
# COMPACT_ATOMS: atom_id res chain seq x y z
N MET A 1 9.81 -5.39 -39.10
CA MET A 1 8.43 -5.51 -38.54
C MET A 1 7.99 -4.17 -37.98
N GLY A 2 7.01 -3.52 -38.63
CA GLY A 2 6.62 -2.14 -38.32
C GLY A 2 5.97 -1.96 -36.95
N VAL A 3 6.17 -0.77 -36.37
CA VAL A 3 5.67 -0.32 -35.04
C VAL A 3 4.18 -0.63 -34.86
N LYS A 4 3.38 -0.52 -35.93
CA LYS A 4 1.94 -0.82 -35.93
C LYS A 4 1.60 -2.29 -35.63
N ARG A 5 2.45 -3.25 -36.04
CA ARG A 5 2.26 -4.68 -35.72
C ARG A 5 2.59 -5.00 -34.27
N LYS A 6 3.51 -4.24 -33.65
CA LYS A 6 3.86 -4.40 -32.23
C LYS A 6 2.76 -3.86 -31.32
N ALA A 7 2.15 -2.73 -31.68
CA ALA A 7 0.99 -2.18 -30.98
C ALA A 7 -0.23 -3.11 -31.07
N ALA A 8 -0.51 -3.67 -32.25
CA ALA A 8 -1.61 -4.63 -32.42
C ALA A 8 -1.42 -5.92 -31.59
N ALA A 9 -0.18 -6.41 -31.49
CA ALA A 9 0.14 -7.55 -30.63
C ALA A 9 -0.03 -7.23 -29.14
N ALA A 10 0.35 -6.03 -28.70
CA ALA A 10 0.15 -5.58 -27.32
C ALA A 10 -1.34 -5.44 -26.96
N ILE A 11 -2.17 -4.95 -27.89
CA ILE A 11 -3.62 -4.83 -27.72
C ILE A 11 -4.28 -6.22 -27.65
N LEU A 12 -3.88 -7.17 -28.50
CA LEU A 12 -4.38 -8.55 -28.44
C LEU A 12 -4.00 -9.25 -27.12
N VAL A 13 -2.80 -8.97 -26.60
CA VAL A 13 -2.35 -9.47 -25.29
C VAL A 13 -3.17 -8.83 -24.16
N LEU A 14 -3.45 -7.53 -24.21
CA LEU A 14 -4.33 -6.83 -23.26
C LEU A 14 -5.76 -7.40 -23.26
N LEU A 15 -6.35 -7.63 -24.43
CA LEU A 15 -7.68 -8.24 -24.56
C LEU A 15 -7.70 -9.69 -24.03
N PHE A 16 -6.61 -10.43 -24.20
CA PHE A 16 -6.45 -11.76 -23.63
C PHE A 16 -6.28 -11.72 -22.10
N PHE A 17 -5.58 -10.71 -21.55
CA PHE A 17 -5.50 -10.47 -20.10
C PHE A 17 -6.86 -10.14 -19.48
N LEU A 18 -7.67 -9.31 -20.15
CA LEU A 18 -9.05 -9.03 -19.74
C LEU A 18 -9.92 -10.29 -19.74
N GLY A 19 -9.70 -11.20 -20.71
CA GLY A 19 -10.37 -12.50 -20.77
C GLY A 19 -9.91 -13.53 -19.72
N PHE A 20 -8.68 -13.41 -19.19
CA PHE A 20 -8.17 -14.30 -18.13
C PHE A 20 -8.49 -13.81 -16.71
N LEU A 21 -8.59 -12.49 -16.51
CA LEU A 21 -9.12 -11.90 -15.28
C LEU A 21 -10.61 -12.27 -15.06
N TRP A 22 -11.34 -12.60 -16.14
CA TRP A 22 -12.67 -13.18 -16.12
C TRP A 22 -12.73 -14.62 -15.53
N LEU A 23 -11.64 -15.39 -15.60
CA LEU A 23 -11.63 -16.81 -15.19
C LEU A 23 -11.04 -17.07 -13.79
N GLN A 24 -10.49 -16.06 -13.12
CA GLN A 24 -9.87 -16.21 -11.80
C GLN A 24 -10.60 -15.46 -10.67
N GLY A 25 -11.91 -15.21 -10.85
CA GLY A 25 -12.86 -14.94 -9.74
C GLY A 25 -12.74 -13.57 -9.07
N GLY A 26 -12.58 -12.49 -9.84
CA GLY A 26 -12.37 -11.15 -9.29
C GLY A 26 -13.47 -10.11 -9.53
N LEU A 27 -14.62 -10.47 -10.14
CA LEU A 27 -15.67 -9.47 -10.38
C LEU A 27 -17.09 -10.05 -10.55
N ASP A 28 -17.49 -10.99 -9.71
CA ASP A 28 -18.92 -11.23 -9.52
C ASP A 28 -19.35 -10.59 -8.20
N TYR A 29 -20.36 -9.73 -8.31
CA TYR A 29 -21.13 -9.05 -7.25
C TYR A 29 -20.59 -7.72 -6.68
N HIS A 30 -20.48 -6.67 -7.51
CA HIS A 30 -21.05 -5.36 -7.11
C HIS A 30 -21.08 -4.34 -8.27
N TRP A 31 -21.97 -4.55 -9.26
CA TRP A 31 -22.30 -3.47 -10.20
C TRP A 31 -23.29 -2.44 -9.63
N ASP A 32 -23.96 -2.73 -8.50
CA ASP A 32 -24.96 -1.83 -7.92
C ASP A 32 -24.43 -0.78 -6.92
N SER A 33 -23.18 -0.91 -6.44
CA SER A 33 -22.59 0.10 -5.53
C SER A 33 -21.78 1.18 -6.24
N CYS A 34 -21.51 1.02 -7.54
CA CYS A 34 -20.56 1.87 -8.27
C CYS A 34 -21.16 3.21 -8.78
N LEU A 35 -22.44 3.49 -8.50
CA LEU A 35 -23.12 4.71 -8.94
C LEU A 35 -23.42 5.72 -7.81
N LYS A 36 -23.13 5.40 -6.53
CA LYS A 36 -23.40 6.31 -5.40
C LYS A 36 -22.17 7.00 -4.79
N GLY A 37 -20.95 6.53 -5.08
CA GLY A 37 -19.73 7.02 -4.39
C GLY A 37 -19.10 8.30 -4.94
N TYR A 38 -19.55 8.84 -6.09
CA TYR A 38 -18.85 9.95 -6.75
C TYR A 38 -19.13 11.34 -6.14
N ASN A 39 -20.03 11.46 -5.17
CA ASN A 39 -20.44 12.76 -4.62
C ASN A 39 -19.90 13.08 -3.21
N GLN A 40 -19.03 12.25 -2.63
CA GLN A 40 -18.62 12.40 -1.22
C GLN A 40 -17.10 12.49 -0.99
N VAL A 41 -16.32 12.80 -2.03
CA VAL A 41 -14.86 12.98 -1.93
C VAL A 41 -14.48 14.43 -1.55
N ASP A 42 -15.43 15.37 -1.55
CA ASP A 42 -15.12 16.80 -1.43
C ASP A 42 -15.22 17.40 -0.01
N LYS A 43 -15.13 16.61 1.06
CA LYS A 43 -15.38 17.14 2.42
C LYS A 43 -14.39 16.82 3.53
N LEU A 44 -13.18 16.36 3.25
CA LEU A 44 -12.17 16.14 4.30
C LEU A 44 -10.84 16.84 4.03
N HIS A 45 -10.89 18.16 3.86
CA HIS A 45 -9.72 19.02 4.00
C HIS A 45 -10.05 20.22 4.90
N HIS A 46 -9.83 20.08 6.20
CA HIS A 46 -9.11 21.07 7.00
C HIS A 46 -8.99 20.57 8.45
N LEU A 47 -7.87 20.93 9.08
CA LEU A 47 -7.50 20.85 10.51
C LEU A 47 -6.27 19.97 10.76
N SER A 48 -5.13 20.42 10.24
CA SER A 48 -3.84 20.22 10.92
C SER A 48 -3.53 21.49 11.70
N ASN A 49 -3.62 21.41 13.03
CA ASN A 49 -2.94 22.36 13.92
C ASN A 49 -1.62 21.73 14.34
N SER A 50 -0.53 22.43 14.05
CA SER A 50 0.80 22.09 14.49
C SER A 50 0.99 22.49 15.95
N SER A 51 1.55 21.58 16.75
CA SER A 51 2.32 21.95 17.93
C SER A 51 3.54 21.04 17.96
N GLY A 52 4.70 21.65 17.71
CA GLY A 52 5.99 20.98 17.74
C GLY A 52 6.39 20.57 19.15
N ALA A 53 7.20 19.52 19.22
CA ALA A 53 8.12 19.27 20.32
C ALA A 53 9.35 18.58 19.74
N ASP A 54 10.48 19.28 19.81
CA ASP A 54 11.82 18.78 19.52
C ASP A 54 12.22 17.67 20.51
N GLY A 55 12.97 16.68 20.01
CA GLY A 55 13.54 15.58 20.81
C GLY A 55 14.49 14.69 20.01
N ALA A 56 15.74 15.16 19.90
CA ALA A 56 16.97 14.56 19.36
C ALA A 56 17.11 13.01 19.32
N ASN A 57 17.52 12.45 18.17
CA ASN A 57 18.92 12.01 17.90
C ASN A 57 19.02 11.08 16.67
N GLY A 58 19.96 11.39 15.76
CA GLY A 58 20.74 10.39 15.01
C GLY A 58 20.49 10.29 13.50
N SER A 59 21.48 10.71 12.71
CA SER A 59 21.69 10.34 11.30
C SER A 59 20.76 10.97 10.24
N GLU A 60 20.63 12.30 10.22
CA GLU A 60 20.09 12.97 9.03
C GLU A 60 21.22 13.44 8.11
N GLY A 61 21.39 12.71 7.00
CA GLY A 61 22.08 13.24 5.82
C GLY A 61 21.35 14.47 5.26
N PRO A 62 21.91 15.12 4.23
CA PRO A 62 21.36 16.37 3.70
C PRO A 62 19.85 16.27 3.39
N PRO A 63 19.09 17.35 3.61
CA PRO A 63 17.64 17.35 3.45
C PRO A 63 17.28 16.95 2.02
N ILE A 64 16.33 16.01 1.88
CA ILE A 64 15.73 15.72 0.58
C ILE A 64 14.95 16.97 0.16
N GLN A 65 15.11 17.40 -1.10
CA GLN A 65 14.38 18.53 -1.63
C GLN A 65 12.88 18.34 -1.39
N GLU A 66 12.22 19.37 -0.82
CA GLU A 66 10.83 19.25 -0.34
C GLU A 66 9.86 18.88 -1.45
N ASN A 67 10.09 19.31 -2.69
CA ASN A 67 9.25 18.99 -3.84
C ASN A 67 10.04 18.91 -5.15
N CYS A 68 9.63 17.98 -6.00
CA CYS A 68 10.05 17.80 -7.38
C CYS A 68 9.13 18.55 -8.34
N PRO A 69 9.54 19.72 -8.87
CA PRO A 69 8.65 20.55 -9.70
C PRO A 69 8.26 19.83 -10.99
N GLY A 70 6.97 19.90 -11.34
CA GLY A 70 6.44 19.31 -12.58
C GLY A 70 6.25 17.79 -12.57
N GLN A 71 6.48 17.13 -11.43
CA GLN A 71 6.20 15.71 -11.23
C GLN A 71 4.92 15.52 -10.41
N ASN A 72 4.10 14.52 -10.75
CA ASN A 72 2.95 14.13 -9.92
C ASN A 72 3.41 13.34 -8.68
N PHE A 73 4.36 12.42 -8.87
CA PHE A 73 5.00 11.69 -7.79
C PHE A 73 5.97 12.57 -7.02
N GLN A 74 5.91 12.52 -5.68
CA GLN A 74 6.79 13.28 -4.80
C GLN A 74 7.50 12.33 -3.82
N VAL A 75 8.82 12.15 -4.00
CA VAL A 75 9.62 11.24 -3.15
C VAL A 75 9.69 11.71 -1.69
N SER A 76 9.65 13.01 -1.45
CA SER A 76 9.57 13.63 -0.12
C SER A 76 8.27 13.28 0.60
N LEU A 77 7.14 13.34 -0.11
CA LEU A 77 5.82 13.01 0.42
C LEU A 77 5.68 11.50 0.68
N LEU A 78 6.18 10.66 -0.23
CA LEU A 78 6.29 9.23 0.01
C LEU A 78 7.07 8.95 1.30
N LEU A 79 8.23 9.60 1.46
CA LEU A 79 9.06 9.40 2.65
C LEU A 79 8.36 9.91 3.91
N SER A 80 7.66 11.05 3.88
CA SER A 80 6.95 11.57 5.05
C SER A 80 5.86 10.61 5.52
N HIS A 81 5.08 10.04 4.59
CA HIS A 81 4.07 9.03 4.91
C HIS A 81 4.69 7.74 5.48
N LEU A 82 5.78 7.25 4.87
CA LEU A 82 6.49 6.07 5.36
C LEU A 82 7.11 6.28 6.75
N LEU A 83 7.57 7.50 7.07
CA LEU A 83 8.10 7.83 8.39
C LEU A 83 7.00 8.05 9.44
N ALA A 84 5.81 8.48 9.02
CA ALA A 84 4.64 8.65 9.89
C ALA A 84 3.90 7.33 10.16
N ALA A 85 4.07 6.31 9.32
CA ALA A 85 3.36 5.04 9.47
C ALA A 85 3.76 4.20 10.70
N PRO A 86 5.04 4.12 11.10
CA PRO A 86 5.45 3.42 12.32
C PRO A 86 4.89 4.09 13.60
N ALA A 87 4.05 3.39 14.38
CA ALA A 87 3.55 3.85 15.69
C ALA A 87 4.54 3.56 16.85
N TYR A 88 4.25 4.01 18.08
CA TYR A 88 5.19 3.99 19.22
C TYR A 88 5.71 2.62 19.71
N SER A 89 5.21 1.47 19.23
CA SER A 89 5.56 0.18 19.86
C SER A 89 5.53 -1.09 19.00
N THR A 90 5.89 -1.03 17.70
CA THR A 90 5.91 -2.16 16.70
C THR A 90 4.67 -2.31 15.83
N ASP A 91 3.75 -1.35 15.88
CA ASP A 91 2.57 -1.31 15.01
C ASP A 91 2.76 -0.32 13.84
N VAL A 92 1.85 -0.40 12.87
CA VAL A 92 1.79 0.45 11.67
C VAL A 92 0.41 1.09 11.58
N LEU A 93 0.37 2.42 11.55
CA LEU A 93 -0.84 3.20 11.33
C LEU A 93 -1.33 3.02 9.89
N LEU A 94 -2.63 2.73 9.73
CA LEU A 94 -3.20 2.44 8.42
C LEU A 94 -3.33 3.69 7.54
N GLN A 95 -3.68 4.84 8.10
CA GLN A 95 -3.85 6.07 7.31
C GLN A 95 -2.55 6.48 6.58
N PRO A 96 -1.41 6.72 7.26
CA PRO A 96 -0.15 7.03 6.58
C PRO A 96 0.38 5.87 5.74
N TYR A 97 0.13 4.60 6.12
CA TYR A 97 0.45 3.45 5.28
C TYR A 97 -0.27 3.51 3.93
N LEU A 98 -1.57 3.76 3.92
CA LEU A 98 -2.37 3.87 2.69
C LEU A 98 -2.01 5.13 1.89
N SER A 99 -1.68 6.24 2.54
CA SER A 99 -1.16 7.43 1.85
C SER A 99 0.20 7.19 1.20
N SER A 100 1.06 6.36 1.80
CA SER A 100 2.30 5.95 1.13
C SER A 100 2.01 5.19 -0.17
N TRP A 101 0.98 4.34 -0.18
CA TRP A 101 0.55 3.65 -1.41
C TRP A 101 -0.02 4.60 -2.47
N ASP A 102 -0.72 5.66 -2.08
CA ASP A 102 -1.19 6.66 -3.04
C ASP A 102 -0.01 7.32 -3.79
N GLU A 103 1.07 7.66 -3.06
CA GLU A 103 2.30 8.14 -3.70
C GLU A 103 2.99 7.07 -4.55
N LEU A 104 3.00 5.81 -4.11
CA LEU A 104 3.55 4.70 -4.91
C LEU A 104 2.76 4.46 -6.20
N VAL A 105 1.44 4.66 -6.18
CA VAL A 105 0.60 4.63 -7.38
C VAL A 105 1.05 5.70 -8.38
N LYS A 106 1.28 6.93 -7.93
CA LYS A 106 1.81 8.00 -8.78
C LYS A 106 3.19 7.67 -9.34
N PHE A 107 4.05 7.04 -8.54
CA PHE A 107 5.35 6.55 -9.00
C PHE A 107 5.20 5.54 -10.13
N MET A 108 4.29 4.57 -9.99
CA MET A 108 4.02 3.59 -11.04
C MET A 108 3.46 4.29 -12.29
N GLU A 109 2.44 5.13 -12.17
CA GLU A 109 1.86 5.84 -13.31
C GLU A 109 2.91 6.64 -14.12
N ALA A 110 3.91 7.22 -13.45
CA ALA A 110 5.00 7.91 -14.10
C ALA A 110 5.86 7.00 -15.01
N LEU A 111 5.94 5.70 -14.73
CA LEU A 111 6.65 4.72 -15.58
C LEU A 111 5.94 4.48 -16.92
N GLY A 112 4.68 4.92 -17.05
CA GLY A 112 3.92 4.94 -18.30
C GLY A 112 2.74 3.97 -18.34
N PRO A 113 1.97 3.95 -19.45
CA PRO A 113 0.68 3.27 -19.53
C PRO A 113 0.71 1.76 -19.29
N MET A 114 1.87 1.12 -19.51
CA MET A 114 2.03 -0.33 -19.36
C MET A 114 1.85 -0.81 -17.92
N VAL A 115 2.02 0.08 -16.92
CA VAL A 115 1.81 -0.27 -15.51
C VAL A 115 0.47 0.21 -14.97
N GLY A 116 -0.37 0.86 -15.79
CA GLY A 116 -1.66 1.39 -15.36
C GLY A 116 -2.62 0.33 -14.79
N LEU A 117 -2.56 -0.91 -15.31
CA LEU A 117 -3.31 -2.04 -14.74
C LEU A 117 -2.84 -2.40 -13.32
N ILE A 118 -1.53 -2.35 -13.08
CA ILE A 118 -0.93 -2.64 -11.76
C ILE A 118 -1.30 -1.52 -10.78
N SER A 119 -1.21 -0.26 -11.23
CA SER A 119 -1.67 0.90 -10.45
C SER A 119 -3.14 0.75 -10.05
N LYS A 120 -4.02 0.40 -11.00
CA LYS A 120 -5.44 0.21 -10.74
C LYS A 120 -5.71 -0.89 -9.71
N GLU A 121 -4.99 -2.01 -9.80
CA GLU A 121 -5.14 -3.11 -8.85
C GLU A 121 -4.77 -2.69 -7.42
N ILE A 122 -3.73 -1.87 -7.26
CA ILE A 122 -3.28 -1.35 -5.97
C ILE A 122 -4.28 -0.34 -5.42
N GLU A 123 -4.78 0.58 -6.25
CA GLU A 123 -5.86 1.51 -5.87
C GLU A 123 -7.12 0.78 -5.39
N THR A 124 -7.53 -0.27 -6.09
CA THR A 124 -8.69 -1.08 -5.67
C THR A 124 -8.46 -1.66 -4.28
N LYS A 125 -7.28 -2.23 -4.02
CA LYS A 125 -6.95 -2.83 -2.71
C LYS A 125 -6.87 -1.80 -1.59
N THR A 126 -6.27 -0.62 -1.83
CA THR A 126 -6.24 0.45 -0.82
C THR A 126 -7.64 1.01 -0.57
N SER A 127 -8.48 1.11 -1.60
CA SER A 127 -9.89 1.52 -1.47
C SER A 127 -10.70 0.56 -0.62
N ILE A 128 -10.51 -0.76 -0.76
CA ILE A 128 -11.18 -1.77 0.09
C ILE A 128 -10.89 -1.51 1.57
N ILE A 129 -9.62 -1.34 1.96
CA ILE A 129 -9.26 -1.10 3.36
C ILE A 129 -9.89 0.21 3.87
N ARG A 130 -9.93 1.26 3.05
CA ARG A 130 -10.59 2.53 3.42
C ARG A 130 -12.10 2.38 3.60
N GLN A 131 -12.76 1.65 2.71
CA GLN A 131 -14.21 1.40 2.81
C GLN A 131 -14.54 0.58 4.06
N LEU A 132 -13.75 -0.45 4.35
CA LEU A 132 -13.91 -1.24 5.57
C LEU A 132 -13.69 -0.39 6.84
N ALA A 133 -12.74 0.54 6.80
CA ALA A 133 -12.53 1.50 7.89
C ALA A 133 -13.77 2.38 8.12
N LEU A 134 -14.34 2.96 7.05
CA LEU A 134 -15.55 3.79 7.14
C LEU A 134 -16.76 3.01 7.66
N LEU A 135 -16.99 1.81 7.13
CA LEU A 135 -18.08 0.94 7.58
C LEU A 135 -17.93 0.54 9.06
N ALA A 136 -16.69 0.33 9.52
CA ALA A 136 -16.44 -0.01 10.92
C ALA A 136 -16.72 1.16 11.87
N GLU A 137 -16.50 2.40 11.43
CA GLU A 137 -16.86 3.61 12.19
C GLU A 137 -18.38 3.86 12.19
N GLU A 138 -19.05 3.74 11.03
CA GLU A 138 -20.52 3.88 10.93
C GLU A 138 -21.26 2.87 11.82
N ASN A 139 -20.84 1.60 11.78
CA ASN A 139 -21.44 0.56 12.63
C ASN A 139 -21.24 0.87 14.12
N ARG A 140 -20.09 1.42 14.50
CA ARG A 140 -19.83 1.82 15.89
C ARG A 140 -20.72 2.99 16.31
N GLU A 141 -20.86 4.02 15.48
CA GLU A 141 -21.74 5.15 15.79
C GLU A 141 -23.21 4.71 15.93
N ALA A 142 -23.67 3.78 15.09
CA ALA A 142 -25.01 3.20 15.18
C ALA A 142 -25.22 2.42 16.50
N GLU A 143 -24.24 1.62 16.93
CA GLU A 143 -24.28 0.87 18.20
C GLU A 143 -24.33 1.82 19.41
N LEU A 144 -23.48 2.86 19.45
CA LEU A 144 -23.50 3.87 20.52
C LEU A 144 -24.83 4.66 20.53
N GLY A 145 -25.38 4.98 19.35
CA GLY A 145 -26.66 5.66 19.22
C GLY A 145 -27.84 4.83 19.74
N ALA A 146 -27.80 3.51 19.56
CA ALA A 146 -28.81 2.59 20.07
C ALA A 146 -28.74 2.42 21.60
N ASP A 147 -27.53 2.37 22.17
CA ASP A 147 -27.34 2.27 23.63
C ASP A 147 -27.80 3.53 24.37
N LEU A 148 -27.60 4.73 23.80
CA LEU A 148 -28.13 5.97 24.37
C LEU A 148 -29.67 6.05 24.35
N GLN A 149 -30.33 5.39 23.40
CA GLN A 149 -31.80 5.29 23.36
C GLN A 149 -32.35 4.26 24.35
N SER A 150 -31.58 3.21 24.64
CA SER A 150 -31.89 2.18 25.65
C SER A 150 -31.83 2.70 27.09
N ILE A 151 -30.93 3.65 27.40
CA ILE A 151 -30.75 4.21 28.76
C ILE A 151 -31.95 5.06 29.22
N HIS A 152 -32.86 5.47 28.32
CA HIS A 152 -34.07 6.18 28.74
C HIS A 152 -35.17 5.26 29.31
N SER A 153 -34.94 3.94 29.37
CA SER A 153 -35.79 2.98 30.07
C SER A 153 -34.99 2.14 31.05
N VAL A 154 -35.26 2.37 32.34
CA VAL A 154 -34.93 1.52 33.51
C VAL A 154 -33.61 1.83 34.23
N SER A 155 -33.77 2.37 35.44
CA SER A 155 -32.73 2.50 36.46
C SER A 155 -32.40 1.16 37.16
N THR A 156 -31.16 1.06 37.65
CA THR A 156 -30.64 0.16 38.73
C THR A 156 -30.43 -1.31 38.30
N GLU A 157 -29.29 -2.00 38.46
CA GLU A 157 -28.24 -1.98 39.49
C GLU A 157 -26.84 -2.42 38.96
N VAL A 158 -25.85 -2.17 39.82
CA VAL A 158 -24.39 -2.34 39.74
C VAL A 158 -23.91 -3.77 39.43
N GLY A 159 -22.92 -3.86 38.54
CA GLY A 159 -22.12 -5.07 38.31
C GLY A 159 -20.74 -4.77 37.74
N THR A 160 -19.79 -4.44 38.60
CA THR A 160 -18.38 -4.20 38.25
C THR A 160 -17.72 -5.49 37.71
N LYS A 161 -17.41 -5.52 36.41
CA LYS A 161 -16.35 -6.40 35.87
C LYS A 161 -15.30 -5.56 35.16
N LYS A 162 -14.17 -5.43 35.84
CA LYS A 162 -12.94 -4.79 35.40
C LYS A 162 -12.31 -5.69 34.33
N SER A 163 -12.48 -5.34 33.06
CA SER A 163 -11.70 -5.91 31.95
C SER A 163 -10.57 -4.95 31.57
N LEU A 164 -9.38 -5.51 31.60
CA LEU A 164 -8.06 -4.96 31.40
C LEU A 164 -7.94 -4.12 30.09
N GLY A 165 -7.59 -2.84 30.24
CA GLY A 165 -6.69 -2.07 29.37
C GLY A 165 -6.84 -2.19 27.85
N ALA A 166 -7.89 -1.61 27.27
CA ALA A 166 -7.86 -1.11 25.89
C ALA A 166 -7.77 0.42 25.97
N SER A 167 -6.71 0.99 25.40
CA SER A 167 -6.61 2.45 25.25
C SER A 167 -7.84 2.95 24.51
N GLN A 168 -8.61 3.77 25.21
CA GLN A 168 -9.69 4.56 24.67
C GLN A 168 -9.15 5.40 23.49
N HIS A 169 -9.91 5.48 22.39
CA HIS A 169 -9.77 6.38 21.23
C HIS A 169 -9.16 5.92 19.89
N ASP A 170 -8.78 4.66 19.67
CA ASP A 170 -8.37 4.24 18.31
C ASP A 170 -9.45 3.47 17.54
N GLY A 171 -9.73 3.94 16.33
CA GLY A 171 -10.69 3.35 15.39
C GLY A 171 -10.37 1.90 15.03
N ALA A 172 -11.36 1.16 14.52
CA ALA A 172 -11.19 -0.28 14.26
C ALA A 172 -10.06 -0.54 13.25
N TYR A 173 -9.93 0.36 12.28
CA TYR A 173 -8.90 0.39 11.25
C TYR A 173 -7.90 1.54 11.50
N HIS A 174 -7.56 1.81 12.76
CA HIS A 174 -6.52 2.79 13.08
C HIS A 174 -5.12 2.28 12.72
N SER A 175 -4.84 1.02 13.08
CA SER A 175 -3.55 0.37 12.85
C SER A 175 -3.70 -1.03 12.27
N VAL A 176 -2.60 -1.62 11.80
CA VAL A 176 -2.57 -3.00 11.32
C VAL A 176 -3.02 -3.96 12.41
N ARG A 177 -2.52 -3.83 13.64
CA ARG A 177 -2.95 -4.72 14.73
C ARG A 177 -4.40 -4.49 15.15
N SER A 178 -4.89 -3.24 15.18
CA SER A 178 -6.29 -2.99 15.51
C SER A 178 -7.24 -3.61 14.47
N MET A 179 -6.87 -3.51 13.19
CA MET A 179 -7.61 -4.12 12.09
C MET A 179 -7.63 -5.65 12.23
N ILE A 180 -6.46 -6.28 12.43
CA ILE A 180 -6.35 -7.73 12.64
C ILE A 180 -7.25 -8.18 13.79
N LEU A 181 -7.18 -7.50 14.94
CA LEU A 181 -7.96 -7.84 16.12
C LEU A 181 -9.47 -7.77 15.84
N VAL A 182 -9.94 -6.69 15.21
CA VAL A 182 -11.37 -6.49 14.92
C VAL A 182 -11.87 -7.50 13.90
N GLU A 183 -11.10 -7.77 12.84
CA GLU A 183 -11.52 -8.72 11.81
C GLU A 183 -11.55 -10.17 12.31
N LEU A 184 -10.59 -10.57 13.16
CA LEU A 184 -10.62 -11.87 13.84
C LEU A 184 -11.84 -11.98 14.76
N ASN A 185 -12.11 -10.95 15.58
CA ASN A 185 -13.26 -10.96 16.50
C ASN A 185 -14.60 -11.03 15.78
N ARG A 186 -14.69 -10.48 14.57
CA ARG A 186 -15.90 -10.54 13.72
C ARG A 186 -15.99 -11.82 12.90
N GLY A 187 -14.96 -12.66 12.88
CA GLY A 187 -14.93 -13.89 12.10
C GLY A 187 -14.95 -13.67 10.58
N VAL A 188 -14.42 -12.53 10.09
CA VAL A 188 -14.39 -12.20 8.65
C VAL A 188 -13.08 -12.60 7.96
N VAL A 189 -12.08 -13.04 8.74
CA VAL A 189 -10.86 -13.64 8.22
C VAL A 189 -11.05 -15.14 8.10
N ASP A 190 -10.83 -15.67 6.90
CA ASP A 190 -10.86 -17.10 6.61
C ASP A 190 -9.46 -17.54 6.13
N PHE A 191 -8.97 -18.67 6.66
CA PHE A 191 -7.65 -19.21 6.38
C PHE A 191 -7.66 -20.27 5.27
N ASP A 192 -8.84 -20.77 4.90
CA ASP A 192 -9.04 -21.84 3.91
C ASP A 192 -9.69 -21.31 2.63
N HIS A 193 -10.51 -20.26 2.73
CA HIS A 193 -11.27 -19.66 1.65
C HIS A 193 -10.98 -18.17 1.45
N GLN A 194 -11.13 -17.70 0.21
CA GLN A 194 -10.92 -16.28 -0.09
C GLN A 194 -12.06 -15.43 0.47
N THR A 195 -11.70 -14.40 1.24
CA THR A 195 -12.63 -13.36 1.71
C THR A 195 -12.21 -11.97 1.23
N ASP A 196 -13.09 -10.99 1.36
CA ASP A 196 -12.77 -9.58 1.09
C ASP A 196 -12.26 -8.84 2.35
N SER A 197 -11.64 -9.58 3.27
CA SER A 197 -11.09 -9.01 4.51
C SER A 197 -9.94 -8.02 4.24
N GLY A 198 -9.84 -7.03 5.13
CA GLY A 198 -8.74 -6.09 5.21
C GLY A 198 -7.40 -6.78 5.42
N CYS A 199 -7.33 -7.83 6.25
CA CYS A 199 -6.13 -8.63 6.50
C CYS A 199 -5.62 -9.30 5.22
N ARG A 200 -6.51 -9.97 4.48
CA ARG A 200 -6.16 -10.60 3.21
C ARG A 200 -5.69 -9.55 2.21
N THR A 201 -6.40 -8.41 2.12
CA THR A 201 -6.08 -7.30 1.22
C THR A 201 -4.72 -6.67 1.55
N LEU A 202 -4.45 -6.42 2.83
CA LEU A 202 -3.18 -5.94 3.36
C LEU A 202 -2.04 -6.89 3.01
N LEU A 203 -2.23 -8.21 3.11
CA LEU A 203 -1.20 -9.19 2.74
C LEU A 203 -0.76 -9.05 1.27
N ARG A 204 -1.67 -8.72 0.33
CA ARG A 204 -1.32 -8.54 -1.08
C ARG A 204 -0.48 -7.27 -1.27
N LEU A 205 -0.87 -6.18 -0.62
CA LEU A 205 -0.10 -4.94 -0.60
C LEU A 205 1.28 -5.18 0.03
N HIS A 206 1.34 -5.86 1.17
CA HIS A 206 2.57 -6.22 1.88
C HIS A 206 3.57 -6.99 1.00
N ARG A 207 3.11 -8.00 0.25
CA ARG A 207 3.93 -8.75 -0.71
C ARG A 207 4.44 -7.85 -1.85
N ALA A 208 3.63 -6.91 -2.34
CA ALA A 208 4.04 -5.95 -3.36
C ALA A 208 5.06 -4.92 -2.82
N LEU A 209 4.95 -4.53 -1.55
CA LEU A 209 5.87 -3.60 -0.91
C LEU A 209 7.29 -4.18 -0.84
N LEU A 210 7.42 -5.50 -0.56
CA LEU A 210 8.72 -6.17 -0.57
C LEU A 210 9.39 -6.11 -1.94
N TRP A 211 8.62 -6.39 -3.01
CA TRP A 211 9.12 -6.30 -4.37
C TRP A 211 9.66 -4.90 -4.67
N LEU A 212 8.88 -3.87 -4.34
CA LEU A 212 9.28 -2.48 -4.54
C LEU A 212 10.54 -2.13 -3.73
N LYS A 213 10.60 -2.53 -2.45
CA LYS A 213 11.78 -2.33 -1.60
C LYS A 213 13.03 -2.86 -2.29
N LEU A 214 13.00 -4.13 -2.72
CA LEU A 214 14.16 -4.77 -3.34
C LEU A 214 14.53 -4.14 -4.69
N PHE A 215 13.54 -3.70 -5.47
CA PHE A 215 13.80 -2.97 -6.70
C PHE A 215 14.51 -1.64 -6.43
N LEU A 216 14.00 -0.83 -5.49
CA LEU A 216 14.59 0.47 -5.16
C LEU A 216 15.97 0.32 -4.51
N GLU A 217 16.17 -0.69 -3.68
CA GLU A 217 17.46 -1.03 -3.07
C GLU A 217 18.51 -1.33 -4.15
N LYS A 218 18.19 -2.23 -5.10
CA LYS A 218 19.06 -2.53 -6.25
C LYS A 218 19.29 -1.32 -7.17
N LEU A 219 18.29 -0.45 -7.30
CA LEU A 219 18.39 0.76 -8.13
C LEU A 219 19.33 1.80 -7.50
N ALA A 220 19.38 1.85 -6.17
CA ALA A 220 20.24 2.72 -5.38
C ALA A 220 21.72 2.29 -5.42
N GLU A 221 21.99 0.99 -5.50
CA GLU A 221 23.35 0.42 -5.45
C GLU A 221 24.32 1.10 -6.45
N THR A 222 25.47 1.52 -5.93
CA THR A 222 26.61 1.98 -6.74
C THR A 222 27.55 0.79 -6.98
N PRO A 223 27.79 0.35 -8.24
CA PRO A 223 28.65 -0.80 -8.52
C PRO A 223 30.10 -0.51 -8.14
N GLU A 224 30.74 -1.44 -7.44
CA GLU A 224 32.15 -1.30 -7.01
C GLU A 224 33.16 -1.42 -8.17
N ALA A 225 32.80 -2.07 -9.28
CA ALA A 225 33.75 -2.43 -10.33
C ALA A 225 33.17 -2.46 -11.77
N GLY A 226 32.08 -1.75 -12.08
CA GLY A 226 31.52 -1.88 -13.43
C GLY A 226 30.31 -1.04 -13.80
N ARG A 227 29.67 -1.46 -14.89
CA ARG A 227 28.50 -0.82 -15.51
C ARG A 227 27.25 -0.97 -14.64
N LEU A 228 26.53 0.13 -14.47
CA LEU A 228 25.21 0.12 -13.85
C LEU A 228 24.21 -0.76 -14.64
N ARG A 229 23.59 -1.74 -13.98
CA ARG A 229 22.61 -2.67 -14.57
C ARG A 229 21.32 -1.97 -14.99
N SER A 230 20.59 -2.43 -15.99
CA SER A 230 19.36 -1.72 -16.44
C SER A 230 18.23 -1.79 -15.40
N PRO A 231 17.38 -0.75 -15.23
CA PRO A 231 16.21 -0.83 -14.34
C PRO A 231 15.27 -1.99 -14.66
N SER A 232 15.15 -2.36 -15.94
CA SER A 232 14.40 -3.54 -16.40
C SER A 232 14.91 -4.84 -15.77
N GLU A 233 16.22 -5.07 -15.80
CA GLU A 233 16.83 -6.26 -15.18
C GLU A 233 16.64 -6.29 -13.67
N LEU A 234 16.86 -5.16 -13.00
CA LEU A 234 16.73 -5.05 -11.54
C LEU A 234 15.28 -5.29 -11.09
N CYS A 235 14.33 -4.69 -11.80
CA CYS A 235 12.90 -4.84 -11.56
C CYS A 235 12.44 -6.30 -11.75
N ARG A 236 12.91 -6.96 -12.83
CA ARG A 236 12.66 -8.38 -13.10
C ARG A 236 13.24 -9.30 -12.03
N GLU A 237 14.46 -9.02 -11.57
CA GLU A 237 15.13 -9.80 -10.52
C GLU A 237 14.40 -9.69 -9.18
N ALA A 238 14.05 -8.46 -8.78
CA ALA A 238 13.23 -8.23 -7.58
C ALA A 238 11.90 -8.98 -7.68
N TYR A 239 11.23 -8.96 -8.85
CA TYR A 239 9.95 -9.65 -9.05
C TYR A 239 10.08 -11.17 -8.89
N LYS A 240 11.09 -11.77 -9.53
CA LYS A 240 11.33 -13.22 -9.49
C LYS A 240 11.59 -13.75 -8.08
N THR A 241 12.20 -12.94 -7.23
CA THR A 241 12.52 -13.32 -5.84
C THR A 241 11.38 -13.09 -4.86
N THR A 242 10.33 -12.34 -5.27
CA THR A 242 9.24 -11.92 -4.38
C THR A 242 7.87 -12.30 -4.93
N LEU A 243 7.18 -11.37 -5.61
CA LEU A 243 5.82 -11.50 -6.11
C LEU A 243 5.60 -12.70 -7.03
N ALA A 244 6.62 -13.11 -7.80
CA ALA A 244 6.51 -14.27 -8.68
C ALA A 244 6.06 -15.53 -7.91
N ASN A 245 6.47 -15.70 -6.65
CA ASN A 245 6.10 -16.85 -5.83
C ASN A 245 4.60 -16.94 -5.55
N HIS A 246 3.88 -15.81 -5.65
CA HIS A 246 2.43 -15.73 -5.38
C HIS A 246 1.59 -15.58 -6.65
N HIS A 247 2.22 -15.41 -7.81
CA HIS A 247 1.53 -15.20 -9.08
C HIS A 247 1.41 -16.48 -9.91
N THR A 248 0.31 -16.60 -10.65
CA THR A 248 0.13 -17.66 -11.64
C THR A 248 1.11 -17.51 -12.81
N TRP A 249 1.31 -18.59 -13.56
CA TRP A 249 2.20 -18.58 -14.73
C TRP A 249 1.87 -17.46 -15.73
N PHE A 250 0.58 -17.20 -15.99
CA PHE A 250 0.14 -16.14 -16.90
C PHE A 250 0.52 -14.75 -16.40
N VAL A 251 0.30 -14.47 -15.11
CA VAL A 251 0.66 -13.18 -14.48
C VAL A 251 2.18 -12.98 -14.50
N ARG A 252 2.97 -14.04 -14.24
CA ARG A 252 4.44 -13.98 -14.37
C ARG A 252 4.87 -13.59 -15.78
N ARG A 253 4.24 -14.16 -16.80
CA ARG A 253 4.54 -13.83 -18.19
C ARG A 253 4.16 -12.40 -18.56
N ALA A 254 3.02 -11.92 -18.04
CA ALA A 254 2.61 -10.52 -18.17
C ALA A 254 3.68 -9.57 -17.64
N ALA A 255 4.12 -9.82 -16.40
CA ALA A 255 5.09 -8.99 -15.70
C ALA A 255 6.42 -8.96 -16.46
N GLU A 256 6.90 -10.11 -16.95
CA GLU A 256 8.13 -10.18 -17.75
C GLU A 256 8.09 -9.29 -19.00
N LEU A 257 6.93 -9.19 -19.66
CA LEU A 257 6.71 -8.31 -20.81
C LEU A 257 6.64 -6.84 -20.37
N ALA A 258 5.94 -6.53 -19.28
CA ALA A 258 5.87 -5.18 -18.74
C ALA A 258 7.26 -4.64 -18.38
N PHE A 259 8.15 -5.48 -17.83
CA PHE A 259 9.51 -5.07 -17.49
C PHE A 259 10.35 -4.66 -18.69
N ILE A 260 10.05 -5.15 -19.91
CA ILE A 260 10.75 -4.72 -21.14
C ILE A 260 10.45 -3.24 -21.43
N ALA A 261 9.29 -2.74 -21.01
CA ALA A 261 8.88 -1.35 -21.19
C ALA A 261 9.37 -0.42 -20.07
N MET A 262 10.19 -0.92 -19.13
CA MET A 262 10.74 -0.10 -18.04
C MET A 262 11.60 1.03 -18.61
N PRO A 263 11.46 2.26 -18.07
CA PRO A 263 12.30 3.38 -18.47
C PRO A 263 13.79 3.16 -18.19
N GLU A 264 14.62 3.89 -18.92
CA GLU A 264 16.07 3.95 -18.67
C GLU A 264 16.38 4.63 -17.34
N ARG A 265 17.55 4.34 -16.76
CA ARG A 265 17.95 4.87 -15.44
C ARG A 265 17.84 6.38 -15.31
N GLY A 266 18.20 7.13 -16.36
CA GLY A 266 18.09 8.59 -16.37
C GLY A 266 16.67 9.13 -16.17
N PHE A 267 15.64 8.31 -16.41
CA PHE A 267 14.26 8.66 -16.04
C PHE A 267 14.08 8.72 -14.52
N PHE A 268 14.65 7.76 -13.78
CA PHE A 268 14.54 7.70 -12.32
C PHE A 268 15.25 8.88 -11.65
N PHE A 269 16.39 9.31 -12.19
CA PHE A 269 17.06 10.54 -11.74
C PHE A 269 16.10 11.74 -11.78
N ARG A 270 15.39 11.93 -12.90
CA ARG A 270 14.41 13.03 -13.02
C ARG A 270 13.20 12.83 -12.12
N LEU A 271 12.73 11.60 -11.96
CA LEU A 271 11.55 11.28 -11.17
C LEU A 271 11.73 11.57 -9.67
N VAL A 272 12.95 11.42 -9.15
CA VAL A 272 13.29 11.73 -7.75
C VAL A 272 14.15 13.00 -7.59
N CYS A 273 14.28 13.81 -8.65
CA CYS A 273 15.05 15.06 -8.70
C CYS A 273 16.51 14.94 -8.28
N THR A 274 17.17 13.88 -8.71
CA THR A 274 18.60 13.68 -8.50
C THR A 274 19.38 13.90 -9.79
N GLN A 275 20.62 14.33 -9.68
CA GLN A 275 21.49 14.63 -10.82
C GLN A 275 22.31 13.41 -11.25
N ASP A 276 22.70 12.57 -10.30
CA ASP A 276 23.57 11.42 -10.53
C ASP A 276 23.19 10.20 -9.67
N GLN A 277 23.96 9.13 -9.82
CA GLN A 277 23.77 7.88 -9.10
C GLN A 277 24.05 8.01 -7.59
N GLU A 278 24.97 8.89 -7.19
CA GLU A 278 25.33 9.05 -5.78
C GLU A 278 24.20 9.75 -5.02
N GLU A 279 23.62 10.79 -5.60
CA GLU A 279 22.44 11.46 -5.05
C GLU A 279 21.22 10.54 -5.08
N LEU A 280 21.00 9.78 -6.17
CA LEU A 280 19.95 8.75 -6.23
C LEU A 280 20.09 7.75 -5.08
N ASN A 281 21.31 7.25 -4.84
CA ASN A 281 21.58 6.32 -3.76
C ASN A 281 21.21 6.92 -2.38
N ARG A 282 21.62 8.16 -2.11
CA ARG A 282 21.29 8.85 -0.83
C ARG A 282 19.78 8.96 -0.61
N VAL A 283 19.04 9.34 -1.65
CA VAL A 283 17.56 9.48 -1.57
C VAL A 283 16.90 8.11 -1.41
N LEU A 284 17.19 7.16 -2.32
CA LEU A 284 16.55 5.85 -2.31
C LEU A 284 16.92 5.02 -1.08
N SER A 285 18.14 5.12 -0.56
CA SER A 285 18.52 4.44 0.69
C SER A 285 17.66 4.87 1.88
N ARG A 286 17.28 6.16 1.96
CA ARG A 286 16.36 6.65 2.99
C ARG A 286 14.96 6.06 2.81
N VAL A 287 14.45 6.03 1.58
CA VAL A 287 13.15 5.43 1.24
C VAL A 287 13.14 3.94 1.54
N VAL A 288 14.14 3.19 1.09
CA VAL A 288 14.29 1.74 1.32
C VAL A 288 14.33 1.41 2.81
N ARG A 289 15.04 2.22 3.61
CA ARG A 289 15.07 2.06 5.07
C ARG A 289 13.68 2.28 5.69
N ALA A 290 12.97 3.32 5.28
CA ALA A 290 11.61 3.61 5.78
C ALA A 290 10.60 2.52 5.36
N ILE A 291 10.65 2.06 4.10
CA ILE A 291 9.86 0.91 3.64
C ILE A 291 10.20 -0.33 4.46
N GLY A 292 11.49 -0.59 4.72
CA GLY A 292 11.96 -1.72 5.52
C GLY A 292 11.36 -1.74 6.93
N GLU A 293 11.28 -0.59 7.59
CA GLU A 293 10.67 -0.50 8.92
C GLU A 293 9.17 -0.82 8.89
N VAL A 294 8.42 -0.22 7.96
CA VAL A 294 6.98 -0.48 7.78
C VAL A 294 6.74 -1.95 7.42
N TYR A 295 7.55 -2.50 6.52
CA TYR A 295 7.50 -3.89 6.10
C TYR A 295 7.73 -4.84 7.27
N ASN A 296 8.81 -4.65 8.05
CA ASN A 296 9.16 -5.54 9.15
C ASN A 296 8.07 -5.57 10.24
N ARG A 297 7.47 -4.43 10.56
CA ARG A 297 6.38 -4.35 11.53
C ARG A 297 5.10 -5.02 11.03
N THR A 298 4.73 -4.77 9.78
CA THR A 298 3.58 -5.43 9.13
C THR A 298 3.80 -6.94 9.04
N GLN A 299 5.00 -7.37 8.64
CA GLN A 299 5.41 -8.78 8.59
C GLN A 299 5.23 -9.45 9.95
N LYS A 300 5.76 -8.83 11.02
CA LYS A 300 5.64 -9.34 12.38
C LYS A 300 4.18 -9.44 12.84
N ALA A 301 3.36 -8.42 12.56
CA ALA A 301 1.95 -8.44 12.93
C ALA A 301 1.16 -9.55 12.21
N LEU A 302 1.44 -9.79 10.92
CA LEU A 302 0.83 -10.89 10.17
C LEU A 302 1.33 -12.26 10.64
N GLU A 303 2.63 -12.39 10.92
CA GLU A 303 3.25 -13.64 11.39
C GLU A 303 2.73 -14.07 12.76
N GLU A 304 2.63 -13.14 13.72
CA GLU A 304 2.06 -13.39 15.06
C GLU A 304 0.63 -13.95 15.01
N ASN A 305 -0.09 -13.73 13.92
CA ASN A 305 -1.47 -14.17 13.72
C ASN A 305 -1.62 -15.26 12.64
N ASN A 306 -0.51 -15.86 12.18
CA ASN A 306 -0.48 -16.90 11.13
C ASN A 306 -1.12 -16.46 9.79
N MET A 307 -1.02 -15.18 9.45
CA MET A 307 -1.70 -14.58 8.29
C MET A 307 -0.80 -14.42 7.05
N LEU A 308 0.40 -15.00 7.03
CA LEU A 308 1.33 -14.86 5.89
C LEU A 308 0.88 -15.62 4.63
N ASP A 309 -0.05 -16.56 4.78
CA ASP A 309 -0.53 -17.46 3.73
C ASP A 309 -2.03 -17.34 3.46
N LEU A 310 -2.70 -16.26 3.90
CA LEU A 310 -4.14 -16.08 3.64
C LEU A 310 -4.47 -16.24 2.14
N PRO A 311 -5.46 -17.10 1.79
CA PRO A 311 -5.78 -17.52 0.41
C PRO A 311 -6.26 -16.37 -0.47
#